data_AF-A0A4U8S748-F1
#
_entry.id   AF-A0A4U8S748-F1
#
_cell.length_a   1.000
_cell.length_b   1.000
_cell.length_c   1.000
_cell.angle_alpha   90.00
_cell.angle_beta   90.00
_cell.angle_gamma   90.00
#
_symmetry.space_group_name_H-M   'P 1'
#
loop_
_entity.id
_entity.type
_entity.pdbx_description
1 polymer ?
#
loop_
_entity_poly.entity_id
_entity_poly.type
_entity_poly.pdbx_seq_one_letter_code
_entity_poly.pdbx_strand_id
1 'polypeptide(L)'
;MKLLIFSIAIICSLMFPKIVKSLPDTFLFALCGVMCFIFLLIFLYEKGTEIPFNKNFNKNRGILTITAYTIIVITSIVFLVVIIGFEVYRTMNEGDYRGLIVLGIAGIFGGILWYLSRYRRWWVRFISIFLREDEIKILDLKPDGDYYKTFDKENDGIAYFLYPKSGIFEGRIVIWLDPKDLALSASRRVENLTSLFNRHGICANIALIHSPQCIYGIITAEINYKSMNLTHQIDLRNTLVEFSKHDYTGEYFVKYQGELGTFFFTNSSNGISRAIREEPIKEHYYTSNGHSSTEAYDFLKSYLCNGTDWTNETFKLISKETFFEHWRAFFNDWWQRTDDEELEIDAQFFLSEAAFVYFEAVVEDDQDEQINSQWDIENAAQYLITHHKIDTIKLLLETNDSRETIYWAARLFKNILPTESKASLIHLIKTLENIFSNADSEDYTNETDRKFGDRMDYAILSHTKQLLDEW
;
A
#
# COMPACT_ATOMS: atom_id res chain seq x y z
N MET A 1 -31.11 -1.05 11.30
CA MET A 1 -31.28 -1.72 12.61
C MET A 1 -32.40 -1.12 13.46
N LYS A 2 -32.43 0.20 13.73
CA LYS A 2 -33.57 0.86 14.42
C LYS A 2 -34.92 0.57 13.75
N LEU A 3 -34.96 0.61 12.41
CA LEU A 3 -36.17 0.27 11.65
C LEU A 3 -36.65 -1.17 11.88
N LEU A 4 -35.75 -2.16 11.93
CA LEU A 4 -36.13 -3.58 12.05
C LEU A 4 -36.70 -3.90 13.45
N ILE A 5 -36.08 -3.35 14.50
CA ILE A 5 -36.56 -3.49 15.88
C ILE A 5 -37.89 -2.76 16.06
N PHE A 6 -38.03 -1.57 15.47
CA PHE A 6 -39.27 -0.80 15.49
C PHE A 6 -40.40 -1.50 14.73
N SER A 7 -40.10 -2.11 13.58
CA SER A 7 -41.06 -2.92 12.81
C SER A 7 -41.49 -4.18 13.57
N ILE A 8 -40.57 -4.89 14.24
CA ILE A 8 -40.90 -6.06 15.07
C ILE A 8 -41.76 -5.63 16.29
N ALA A 9 -41.43 -4.51 16.94
CA ALA A 9 -42.21 -3.97 18.06
C ALA A 9 -43.62 -3.53 17.64
N ILE A 10 -43.78 -2.93 16.45
CA ILE A 10 -45.07 -2.56 15.88
C ILE A 10 -45.90 -3.81 15.52
N ILE A 11 -45.28 -4.83 14.93
CA ILE A 11 -45.98 -6.08 14.59
C ILE A 11 -46.43 -6.80 15.88
N CYS A 12 -45.57 -6.90 16.89
CA CYS A 12 -45.91 -7.49 18.19
C CYS A 12 -47.03 -6.73 18.91
N SER A 13 -47.05 -5.39 18.84
CA SER A 13 -48.09 -4.55 19.47
C SER A 13 -49.42 -4.56 18.71
N LEU A 14 -49.41 -4.70 17.38
CA LEU A 14 -50.63 -4.82 16.55
C LEU A 14 -51.30 -6.19 16.71
N MET A 15 -50.53 -7.25 17.00
CA MET A 15 -51.05 -8.61 17.20
C MET A 15 -51.59 -8.84 18.63
N PHE A 16 -51.13 -8.04 19.61
CA PHE A 16 -51.39 -8.22 21.04
C PHE A 16 -52.90 -8.18 21.44
N PRO A 17 -53.73 -7.21 20.99
CA PRO A 17 -55.11 -7.09 21.48
C PRO A 17 -56.07 -8.16 20.91
N LYS A 18 -55.72 -8.77 19.77
CA LYS A 18 -56.58 -9.72 19.05
C LYS A 18 -56.34 -11.18 19.43
N ILE A 19 -55.16 -11.48 19.99
CA ILE A 19 -54.75 -12.82 20.47
C ILE A 19 -55.25 -13.07 21.90
N VAL A 20 -55.44 -12.01 22.71
CA VAL A 20 -55.87 -12.09 24.12
C VAL A 20 -57.27 -12.70 24.29
N LYS A 21 -58.14 -12.67 23.27
CA LYS A 21 -59.52 -13.18 23.36
C LYS A 21 -59.69 -14.67 23.04
N SER A 22 -58.66 -15.35 22.54
CA SER A 22 -58.80 -16.73 22.03
C SER A 22 -57.74 -17.71 22.57
N LEU A 23 -56.97 -17.33 23.57
CA LEU A 23 -55.94 -18.18 24.18
C LEU A 23 -56.39 -18.70 25.55
N PRO A 24 -56.06 -19.95 25.92
CA PRO A 24 -56.12 -20.40 27.30
C PRO A 24 -55.20 -19.54 28.18
N ASP A 25 -55.63 -19.22 29.41
CA ASP A 25 -54.93 -18.31 30.33
C ASP A 25 -53.45 -18.66 30.57
N THR A 26 -53.10 -19.94 30.45
CA THR A 26 -51.72 -20.46 30.55
C THR A 26 -50.81 -20.00 29.40
N PHE A 27 -51.33 -19.86 28.18
CA PHE A 27 -50.55 -19.39 27.03
C PHE A 27 -50.37 -17.87 27.07
N LEU A 28 -51.39 -17.15 27.56
CA LEU A 28 -51.31 -15.71 27.80
C LEU A 28 -50.25 -15.37 28.85
N PHE A 29 -50.18 -16.16 29.94
CA PHE A 29 -49.15 -16.01 30.97
C PHE A 29 -47.74 -16.32 30.46
N ALA A 30 -47.58 -17.33 29.61
CA ALA A 30 -46.30 -17.66 28.99
C ALA A 30 -45.84 -16.55 28.02
N LEU A 31 -46.74 -15.99 27.23
CA LEU A 31 -46.43 -14.93 26.27
C LEU A 31 -46.12 -13.59 26.97
N CYS A 32 -46.87 -13.25 28.01
CA CYS A 32 -46.56 -12.12 28.90
C CYS A 32 -45.23 -12.34 29.63
N GLY A 33 -44.93 -13.56 30.08
CA GLY A 33 -43.65 -13.91 30.72
C GLY A 33 -42.46 -13.70 29.79
N VAL A 34 -42.56 -14.14 28.54
CA VAL A 34 -41.50 -13.95 27.52
C VAL A 34 -41.38 -12.49 27.12
N MET A 35 -42.48 -11.76 26.93
CA MET A 35 -42.45 -10.33 26.62
C MET A 35 -41.89 -9.50 27.78
N CYS A 36 -42.24 -9.81 29.02
CA CYS A 36 -41.64 -9.21 30.21
C CYS A 36 -40.14 -9.52 30.32
N PHE A 37 -39.72 -10.74 29.96
CA PHE A 37 -38.32 -11.13 29.96
C PHE A 37 -37.51 -10.38 28.88
N ILE A 38 -38.07 -10.23 27.66
CA ILE A 38 -37.47 -9.43 26.58
C ILE A 38 -37.40 -7.95 26.97
N PHE A 39 -38.46 -7.39 27.56
CA PHE A 39 -38.46 -6.01 28.05
C PHE A 39 -37.44 -5.82 29.19
N LEU A 40 -37.31 -6.78 30.11
CA LEU A 40 -36.32 -6.75 31.18
C LEU A 40 -34.89 -6.79 30.62
N LEU A 41 -34.64 -7.58 29.57
CA LEU A 41 -33.35 -7.65 28.89
C LEU A 41 -33.02 -6.34 28.15
N ILE A 42 -33.99 -5.73 27.48
CA ILE A 42 -33.83 -4.42 26.83
C ILE A 42 -33.59 -3.32 27.89
N PHE A 43 -34.32 -3.35 29.00
CA PHE A 43 -34.17 -2.41 30.11
C PHE A 43 -32.81 -2.54 30.80
N LEU A 44 -32.33 -3.78 31.03
CA LEU A 44 -30.99 -4.05 31.56
C LEU A 44 -29.89 -3.62 30.59
N TYR A 45 -30.14 -3.71 29.27
CA TYR A 45 -29.22 -3.22 28.24
C TYR A 45 -29.16 -1.68 28.22
N GLU A 46 -30.30 -0.98 28.25
CA GLU A 46 -30.34 0.48 28.32
C GLU A 46 -29.74 1.01 29.64
N LYS A 47 -30.14 0.50 30.80
CA LYS A 47 -29.59 0.93 32.09
C LYS A 47 -28.12 0.53 32.29
N GLY A 48 -27.67 -0.56 31.70
CA GLY A 48 -26.26 -0.96 31.70
C GLY A 48 -25.34 -0.01 30.93
N THR A 49 -25.89 0.84 30.04
CA THR A 49 -25.13 1.88 29.35
C THR A 49 -25.00 3.21 30.12
N GLU A 50 -25.82 3.44 31.14
CA GLU A 50 -25.83 4.69 31.92
C GLU A 50 -25.01 4.65 33.22
N ILE A 51 -24.57 3.48 33.68
CA ILE A 51 -23.79 3.39 34.93
C ILE A 51 -22.30 3.58 34.61
N PRO A 52 -21.63 4.63 35.14
CA PRO A 52 -20.21 4.85 34.90
C PRO A 52 -19.39 3.83 35.70
N PHE A 53 -19.19 2.64 35.13
CA PHE A 53 -18.33 1.61 35.71
C PHE A 53 -16.85 1.82 35.33
N ASN A 54 -16.00 1.58 36.32
CA ASN A 54 -14.56 1.77 36.41
C ASN A 54 -13.75 1.35 35.14
N LYS A 55 -12.70 2.12 34.82
CA LYS A 55 -11.83 2.08 33.62
C LYS A 55 -11.23 0.71 33.27
N ASN A 56 -11.17 -0.25 34.18
CA ASN A 56 -10.57 -1.58 33.94
C ASN A 56 -11.49 -2.59 33.21
N PHE A 57 -12.77 -2.26 32.95
CA PHE A 57 -13.69 -3.17 32.24
C PHE A 57 -13.80 -2.92 30.72
N ASN A 58 -13.07 -1.95 30.16
CA ASN A 58 -13.16 -1.59 28.74
C ASN A 58 -12.62 -2.68 27.79
N LYS A 59 -11.79 -3.62 28.28
CA LYS A 59 -11.24 -4.72 27.47
C LYS A 59 -12.27 -5.85 27.20
N ASN A 60 -13.26 -6.01 28.09
CA ASN A 60 -14.29 -7.08 28.01
C ASN A 60 -15.66 -6.58 27.54
N ARG A 61 -15.78 -5.27 27.25
CA ARG A 61 -17.05 -4.64 26.83
C ARG A 61 -17.55 -5.22 25.52
N GLY A 62 -16.65 -5.43 24.54
CA GLY A 62 -16.97 -6.02 23.24
C GLY A 62 -17.50 -7.46 23.36
N ILE A 63 -16.88 -8.29 24.19
CA ILE A 63 -17.26 -9.69 24.39
C ILE A 63 -18.64 -9.78 25.06
N LEU A 64 -18.90 -8.97 26.09
CA LEU A 64 -20.19 -8.99 26.78
C LEU A 64 -21.35 -8.53 25.87
N THR A 65 -21.12 -7.49 25.06
CA THR A 65 -22.12 -7.04 24.08
C THR A 65 -22.38 -8.06 22.99
N ILE A 66 -21.36 -8.78 22.52
CA ILE A 66 -21.50 -9.83 21.51
C ILE A 66 -22.28 -11.03 22.09
N THR A 67 -21.96 -11.46 23.31
CA THR A 67 -22.65 -12.60 23.95
C THR A 67 -24.11 -12.28 24.25
N ALA A 68 -24.41 -11.10 24.81
CA ALA A 68 -25.78 -10.67 25.07
C ALA A 68 -26.60 -10.51 23.78
N TYR A 69 -26.00 -9.93 22.73
CA TYR A 69 -26.62 -9.82 21.42
C TYR A 69 -26.95 -11.18 20.81
N THR A 70 -26.01 -12.14 20.91
CA THR A 70 -26.18 -13.49 20.39
C THR A 70 -27.34 -14.22 21.10
N ILE A 71 -27.46 -14.05 22.42
CA ILE A 71 -28.57 -14.62 23.20
C ILE A 71 -29.91 -14.02 22.74
N ILE A 72 -30.01 -12.69 22.61
CA ILE A 72 -31.25 -12.02 22.17
C ILE A 72 -31.68 -12.50 20.78
N VAL A 73 -30.74 -12.60 19.83
CA VAL A 73 -31.02 -13.07 18.47
C VAL A 73 -31.49 -14.52 18.46
N ILE A 74 -30.81 -15.41 19.19
CA ILE A 74 -31.20 -16.83 19.28
C ILE A 74 -32.58 -16.98 19.92
N THR A 75 -32.85 -16.32 21.04
CA THR A 75 -34.17 -16.38 21.71
C THR A 75 -35.28 -15.85 20.80
N SER A 76 -35.03 -14.78 20.04
CA SER A 76 -35.99 -14.22 19.09
C SER A 76 -36.27 -15.18 17.92
N ILE A 77 -35.25 -15.87 17.39
CA ILE A 77 -35.40 -16.88 16.34
C ILE A 77 -36.19 -18.07 16.85
N VAL A 78 -35.87 -18.60 18.04
CA VAL A 78 -36.58 -19.73 18.65
C VAL A 78 -38.04 -19.37 18.89
N PHE A 79 -38.33 -18.17 19.40
CA PHE A 79 -39.69 -17.69 19.60
C PHE A 79 -40.48 -17.60 18.27
N LEU A 80 -39.86 -17.08 17.22
CA LEU A 80 -40.46 -17.06 15.87
C LEU A 80 -40.76 -18.47 15.35
N VAL A 81 -39.84 -19.42 15.50
CA VAL A 81 -40.05 -20.82 15.07
C VAL A 81 -41.20 -21.47 15.83
N VAL A 82 -41.31 -21.23 17.14
CA VAL A 82 -42.41 -21.76 17.97
C VAL A 82 -43.76 -21.16 17.56
N ILE A 83 -43.84 -19.85 17.30
CA ILE A 83 -45.07 -19.21 16.80
C ILE A 83 -45.47 -19.75 15.43
N ILE A 84 -44.51 -19.87 14.51
CA ILE A 84 -44.76 -20.43 13.18
C ILE A 84 -45.26 -21.87 13.29
N GLY A 85 -44.62 -22.71 14.11
CA GLY A 85 -45.03 -24.09 14.35
C GLY A 85 -46.42 -24.21 14.98
N PHE A 86 -46.74 -23.32 15.93
CA PHE A 86 -48.06 -23.28 16.57
C PHE A 86 -49.17 -22.86 15.60
N GLU A 87 -48.95 -21.83 14.79
CA GLU A 87 -49.94 -21.40 13.79
C GLU A 87 -50.11 -22.43 12.66
N VAL A 88 -49.05 -23.14 12.26
CA VAL A 88 -49.14 -24.27 11.33
C VAL A 88 -50.02 -25.40 11.91
N TYR A 89 -49.77 -25.78 13.17
CA TYR A 89 -50.57 -26.79 13.87
C TYR A 89 -52.05 -26.38 13.96
N ARG A 90 -52.31 -25.12 14.31
CA ARG A 90 -53.67 -24.55 14.42
C ARG A 90 -54.39 -24.49 13.07
N THR A 91 -53.68 -24.12 12.01
CA THR A 91 -54.22 -24.14 10.63
C THR A 91 -54.63 -25.55 10.21
N MET A 92 -53.80 -26.56 10.54
CA MET A 92 -54.04 -27.96 10.15
C MET A 92 -55.17 -28.63 10.92
N ASN A 93 -55.35 -28.31 12.21
CA ASN A 93 -56.32 -29.00 13.06
C ASN A 93 -57.60 -28.20 13.33
N GLU A 94 -57.56 -26.87 13.28
CA GLU A 94 -58.70 -26.00 13.62
C GLU A 94 -59.24 -25.20 12.42
N GLY A 95 -58.60 -25.31 11.25
CA GLY A 95 -59.06 -24.66 10.00
C GLY A 95 -58.91 -23.13 9.97
N ASP A 96 -58.11 -22.54 10.85
CA ASP A 96 -57.88 -21.09 10.88
C ASP A 96 -56.84 -20.66 9.83
N TYR A 97 -57.31 -20.04 8.75
CA TYR A 97 -56.49 -19.57 7.62
C TYR A 97 -55.51 -18.43 7.95
N ARG A 98 -55.54 -17.86 9.16
CA ARG A 98 -54.60 -16.81 9.60
C ARG A 98 -53.14 -17.30 9.66
N GLY A 99 -52.91 -18.58 9.93
CA GLY A 99 -51.56 -19.15 9.95
C GLY A 99 -50.87 -19.16 8.58
N LEU A 100 -51.64 -19.16 7.47
CA LEU A 100 -51.08 -19.03 6.12
C LEU A 100 -50.47 -17.64 5.85
N ILE A 101 -51.03 -16.58 6.45
CA ILE A 101 -50.49 -15.21 6.31
C ILE A 101 -49.14 -15.10 7.03
N VAL A 102 -49.02 -15.70 8.23
CA VAL A 102 -47.78 -15.73 9.01
C VAL A 102 -46.70 -16.54 8.29
N LEU A 103 -47.04 -17.69 7.71
CA LEU A 103 -46.16 -18.48 6.85
C LEU A 103 -45.70 -17.71 5.60
N GLY A 104 -46.60 -16.99 4.95
CA GLY A 104 -46.27 -16.15 3.79
C GLY A 104 -45.25 -15.06 4.12
N ILE A 105 -45.45 -14.36 5.25
CA ILE A 105 -44.51 -13.34 5.74
C ILE A 105 -43.16 -13.98 6.11
N ALA A 106 -43.15 -15.10 6.83
CA ALA A 106 -41.92 -15.82 7.18
C ALA A 106 -41.14 -16.29 5.93
N GLY A 107 -41.85 -16.75 4.90
CA GLY A 107 -41.27 -17.10 3.60
C GLY A 107 -40.62 -15.90 2.90
N ILE A 108 -41.27 -14.73 2.90
CA ILE A 108 -40.72 -13.49 2.33
C ILE A 108 -39.45 -13.08 3.10
N PHE A 109 -39.47 -13.10 4.43
CA PHE A 109 -38.29 -12.77 5.25
C PHE A 109 -37.15 -13.77 5.05
N GLY A 110 -37.45 -15.07 4.98
CA GLY A 110 -36.48 -16.11 4.66
C GLY A 110 -35.85 -15.91 3.28
N GLY A 111 -36.66 -15.51 2.29
CA GLY A 111 -36.19 -15.16 0.95
C GLY A 111 -35.26 -13.95 0.94
N ILE A 112 -35.61 -12.88 1.67
CA ILE A 112 -34.78 -11.67 1.80
C ILE A 112 -33.46 -11.99 2.51
N LEU A 113 -33.49 -12.74 3.63
CA LEU A 113 -32.30 -13.16 4.37
C LEU A 113 -31.40 -14.08 3.53
N TRP A 114 -31.99 -15.02 2.80
CA TRP A 114 -31.26 -15.89 1.89
C TRP A 114 -30.59 -15.08 0.77
N TYR A 115 -31.33 -14.15 0.15
CA TYR A 115 -30.82 -13.24 -0.89
C TYR A 115 -29.65 -12.40 -0.38
N LEU A 116 -29.78 -11.78 0.80
CA LEU A 116 -28.70 -11.01 1.43
C LEU A 116 -27.48 -11.91 1.75
N SER A 117 -27.69 -13.14 2.22
CA SER A 117 -26.60 -14.09 2.50
C SER A 117 -25.87 -14.57 1.24
N ARG A 118 -26.61 -14.73 0.13
CA ARG A 118 -26.08 -15.15 -1.18
C ARG A 118 -25.28 -14.02 -1.81
N TYR A 119 -25.84 -12.82 -1.77
CA TYR A 119 -25.22 -11.57 -2.21
C TYR A 119 -23.90 -11.33 -1.47
N ARG A 120 -23.91 -11.41 -0.13
CA ARG A 120 -22.69 -11.30 0.70
C ARG A 120 -21.66 -12.38 0.37
N ARG A 121 -22.07 -13.64 0.20
CA ARG A 121 -21.15 -14.74 -0.16
C ARG A 121 -20.51 -14.55 -1.52
N TRP A 122 -21.25 -14.03 -2.50
CA TRP A 122 -20.71 -13.74 -3.81
C TRP A 122 -19.69 -12.59 -3.74
N TRP A 123 -19.99 -11.51 -3.00
CA TRP A 123 -19.02 -10.42 -2.79
C TRP A 123 -17.77 -10.84 -2.02
N VAL A 124 -17.91 -11.63 -0.97
CA VAL A 124 -16.75 -12.12 -0.20
C VAL A 124 -15.86 -12.98 -1.09
N ARG A 125 -16.43 -13.83 -1.95
CA ARG A 125 -15.65 -14.62 -2.92
C ARG A 125 -14.99 -13.76 -3.99
N PHE A 126 -15.70 -12.74 -4.48
CA PHE A 126 -15.16 -11.77 -5.44
C PHE A 126 -13.97 -11.02 -4.85
N ILE A 127 -14.16 -10.44 -3.66
CA ILE A 127 -13.16 -9.62 -2.97
C ILE A 127 -11.99 -10.48 -2.45
N SER A 128 -12.20 -11.77 -2.11
CA SER A 128 -11.11 -12.65 -1.67
C SER A 128 -10.04 -12.94 -2.72
N ILE A 129 -10.36 -12.72 -3.99
CA ILE A 129 -9.38 -12.79 -5.08
C ILE A 129 -8.39 -11.63 -4.94
N PHE A 130 -8.83 -10.48 -4.42
CA PHE A 130 -8.08 -9.23 -4.36
C PHE A 130 -7.52 -8.90 -2.96
N LEU A 131 -8.16 -9.30 -1.84
CA LEU A 131 -7.76 -8.95 -0.45
C LEU A 131 -7.30 -10.15 0.42
N ARG A 132 -6.57 -9.90 1.51
CA ARG A 132 -6.21 -10.92 2.51
C ARG A 132 -7.39 -11.26 3.43
N GLU A 133 -7.46 -12.49 3.97
CA GLU A 133 -8.60 -12.95 4.77
C GLU A 133 -8.87 -12.13 6.04
N ASP A 134 -7.84 -11.52 6.62
CA ASP A 134 -7.89 -10.64 7.78
C ASP A 134 -8.46 -9.25 7.45
N GLU A 135 -8.19 -8.71 6.27
CA GLU A 135 -8.77 -7.45 5.78
C GLU A 135 -10.25 -7.61 5.43
N ILE A 136 -10.63 -8.74 4.83
CA ILE A 136 -12.02 -9.08 4.49
C ILE A 136 -12.90 -9.15 5.75
N LYS A 137 -12.34 -9.55 6.90
CA LYS A 137 -13.06 -9.60 8.18
C LYS A 137 -13.43 -8.21 8.71
N ILE A 138 -12.73 -7.17 8.28
CA ILE A 138 -12.89 -5.78 8.73
C ILE A 138 -13.80 -4.99 7.76
N LEU A 139 -13.97 -5.45 6.52
CA LEU A 139 -14.84 -4.80 5.52
C LEU A 139 -16.33 -4.83 5.90
N ASP A 140 -16.87 -3.65 6.20
CA ASP A 140 -18.31 -3.42 6.32
C ASP A 140 -18.94 -3.29 4.92
N LEU A 141 -19.23 -4.43 4.29
CA LEU A 141 -19.89 -4.51 2.99
C LEU A 141 -21.36 -4.07 3.11
N LYS A 142 -21.61 -2.76 2.94
CA LYS A 142 -22.96 -2.19 2.94
C LYS A 142 -23.68 -2.53 1.63
N PRO A 143 -24.89 -3.12 1.67
CA PRO A 143 -25.63 -3.48 0.45
C PRO A 143 -25.96 -2.31 -0.49
N ASP A 144 -25.68 -1.06 -0.08
CA ASP A 144 -25.92 0.16 -0.85
C ASP A 144 -24.69 1.09 -0.93
N GLY A 145 -23.47 0.54 -0.79
CA GLY A 145 -22.24 1.30 -0.98
C GLY A 145 -22.12 1.83 -2.41
N ASP A 146 -21.72 3.09 -2.56
CA ASP A 146 -21.57 3.73 -3.88
C ASP A 146 -20.45 3.09 -4.70
N TYR A 147 -19.34 2.70 -4.04
CA TYR A 147 -18.28 1.90 -4.62
C TYR A 147 -17.49 1.13 -3.54
N TYR A 148 -16.72 0.14 -3.99
CA TYR A 148 -15.70 -0.56 -3.19
C TYR A 148 -14.36 -0.47 -3.91
N LYS A 149 -13.29 -0.16 -3.16
CA LYS A 149 -11.91 -0.06 -3.67
C LYS A 149 -11.03 -1.10 -2.99
N THR A 150 -10.14 -1.72 -3.74
CA THR A 150 -9.09 -2.61 -3.26
C THR A 150 -7.86 -2.47 -4.17
N PHE A 151 -6.69 -2.90 -3.70
CA PHE A 151 -5.43 -2.88 -4.45
C PHE A 151 -4.95 -4.31 -4.68
N ASP A 152 -4.15 -4.52 -5.73
CA ASP A 152 -3.54 -5.83 -5.93
C ASP A 152 -2.51 -6.14 -4.84
N LYS A 153 -2.39 -7.42 -4.48
CA LYS A 153 -1.50 -7.87 -3.40
C LYS A 153 -0.02 -7.85 -3.76
N GLU A 154 0.27 -8.04 -5.04
CA GLU A 154 1.63 -8.26 -5.56
C GLU A 154 2.12 -7.06 -6.37
N ASN A 155 1.21 -6.14 -6.72
CA ASN A 155 1.53 -4.98 -7.52
C ASN A 155 0.73 -3.75 -7.06
N ASP A 156 1.37 -2.91 -6.27
CA ASP A 156 0.76 -1.71 -5.69
C ASP A 156 0.30 -0.67 -6.75
N GLY A 157 0.78 -0.79 -8.00
CA GLY A 157 0.36 0.06 -9.12
C GLY A 157 -0.99 -0.33 -9.74
N ILE A 158 -1.64 -1.39 -9.23
CA ILE A 158 -2.94 -1.86 -9.73
C ILE A 158 -4.01 -1.70 -8.64
N ALA A 159 -5.10 -1.03 -9.01
CA ALA A 159 -6.25 -0.83 -8.16
C ALA A 159 -7.53 -1.37 -8.82
N TYR A 160 -8.45 -1.87 -8.00
CA TYR A 160 -9.72 -2.41 -8.44
C TYR A 160 -10.87 -1.67 -7.78
N PHE A 161 -11.80 -1.22 -8.61
CA PHE A 161 -12.98 -0.50 -8.19
C PHE A 161 -14.21 -1.25 -8.62
N LEU A 162 -15.18 -1.27 -7.74
CA LEU A 162 -16.42 -1.97 -7.97
C LEU A 162 -17.56 -1.02 -7.66
N TYR A 163 -18.43 -0.86 -8.65
CA TYR A 163 -19.57 0.04 -8.61
C TYR A 163 -20.88 -0.78 -8.70
N PRO A 164 -21.45 -1.21 -7.57
CA PRO A 164 -22.61 -2.11 -7.56
C PRO A 164 -23.84 -1.54 -8.27
N LYS A 165 -24.07 -0.23 -8.14
CA LYS A 165 -25.22 0.48 -8.71
C LYS A 165 -25.16 0.53 -10.24
N SER A 166 -23.98 0.78 -10.81
CA SER A 166 -23.78 0.83 -12.26
C SER A 166 -23.55 -0.54 -12.89
N GLY A 167 -23.24 -1.57 -12.09
CA GLY A 167 -22.91 -2.89 -12.62
C GLY A 167 -21.48 -2.98 -13.18
N ILE A 168 -20.63 -2.01 -12.85
CA ILE A 168 -19.29 -1.86 -13.42
C ILE A 168 -18.25 -2.36 -12.41
N PHE A 169 -17.29 -3.12 -12.92
CA PHE A 169 -16.00 -3.34 -12.28
C PHE A 169 -14.93 -2.66 -13.13
N GLU A 170 -14.06 -1.91 -12.48
CA GLU A 170 -13.02 -1.13 -13.12
C GLU A 170 -11.66 -1.57 -12.56
N GLY A 171 -10.80 -2.06 -13.44
CA GLY A 171 -9.37 -2.19 -13.13
C GLY A 171 -8.68 -0.88 -13.50
N ARG A 172 -7.89 -0.32 -12.58
CA ARG A 172 -7.00 0.79 -12.85
C ARG A 172 -5.57 0.30 -12.76
N ILE A 173 -4.77 0.70 -13.74
CA ILE A 173 -3.33 0.47 -13.71
C ILE A 173 -2.62 1.79 -13.96
N VAL A 174 -1.67 2.08 -13.09
CA VAL A 174 -0.70 3.16 -13.26
C VAL A 174 0.32 2.74 -14.31
N ILE A 175 0.60 3.63 -15.26
CA ILE A 175 1.60 3.39 -16.30
C ILE A 175 2.55 4.57 -16.48
N TRP A 176 3.77 4.22 -16.83
CA TRP A 176 4.83 5.08 -17.33
C TRP A 176 4.91 5.02 -18.87
N LEU A 177 5.08 6.20 -19.46
CA LEU A 177 5.16 6.40 -20.89
C LEU A 177 6.59 6.73 -21.30
N ASP A 178 7.01 6.22 -22.45
CA ASP A 178 8.32 6.55 -23.02
C ASP A 178 8.39 8.07 -23.30
N PRO A 179 9.33 8.79 -22.67
CA PRO A 179 9.46 10.24 -22.84
C PRO A 179 9.81 10.65 -24.27
N LYS A 180 10.38 9.76 -25.09
CA LYS A 180 10.77 10.06 -26.48
C LYS A 180 9.57 10.34 -27.38
N ASP A 181 8.45 9.68 -27.13
CA ASP A 181 7.20 9.87 -27.87
C ASP A 181 5.99 9.49 -27.00
N LEU A 182 5.53 10.45 -26.20
CA LEU A 182 4.42 10.27 -25.27
C LEU A 182 3.15 9.82 -25.96
N ALA A 183 2.84 10.40 -27.13
CA ALA A 183 1.61 10.12 -27.86
C ALA A 183 1.61 8.69 -28.41
N LEU A 184 2.71 8.27 -29.03
CA LEU A 184 2.87 6.91 -29.52
C LEU A 184 2.94 5.89 -28.39
N SER A 185 3.61 6.24 -27.28
CA SER A 185 3.66 5.37 -26.09
C SER A 185 2.26 5.18 -25.51
N ALA A 186 1.49 6.27 -25.35
CA ALA A 186 0.11 6.23 -24.86
C ALA A 186 -0.80 5.36 -25.73
N SER A 187 -0.76 5.55 -27.06
CA SER A 187 -1.57 4.75 -27.98
C SER A 187 -1.20 3.26 -27.93
N ARG A 188 0.10 2.94 -27.93
CA ARG A 188 0.59 1.56 -27.81
C ARG A 188 0.16 0.89 -26.51
N ARG A 189 0.12 1.62 -25.39
CA ARG A 189 -0.29 1.08 -24.09
C ARG A 189 -1.75 0.63 -24.12
N VAL A 190 -2.64 1.45 -24.68
CA VAL A 190 -4.06 1.10 -24.86
C VAL A 190 -4.21 -0.08 -25.80
N GLU A 191 -3.52 -0.08 -26.95
CA GLU A 191 -3.55 -1.18 -27.93
C GLU A 191 -3.05 -2.51 -27.33
N ASN A 192 -1.97 -2.47 -26.55
CA ASN A 192 -1.41 -3.64 -25.89
C ASN A 192 -2.38 -4.25 -24.87
N LEU A 193 -2.98 -3.44 -24.00
CA LEU A 193 -3.97 -3.94 -23.04
C LEU A 193 -5.21 -4.47 -23.76
N THR A 194 -5.65 -3.81 -24.83
CA THR A 194 -6.77 -4.26 -25.65
C THR A 194 -6.48 -5.63 -26.27
N SER A 195 -5.30 -5.81 -26.84
CA SER A 195 -4.85 -7.09 -27.42
C SER A 195 -4.77 -8.19 -26.35
N LEU A 196 -4.23 -7.87 -25.17
CA LEU A 196 -4.16 -8.78 -24.04
C LEU A 196 -5.55 -9.25 -23.59
N PHE A 197 -6.48 -8.33 -23.34
CA PHE A 197 -7.85 -8.72 -22.96
C PHE A 197 -8.56 -9.52 -24.05
N ASN A 198 -8.37 -9.16 -25.34
CA ASN A 198 -8.94 -9.93 -26.45
C ASN A 198 -8.39 -11.38 -26.49
N ARG A 199 -7.11 -11.59 -26.19
CA ARG A 199 -6.51 -12.94 -26.09
C ARG A 199 -7.14 -13.77 -24.97
N HIS A 200 -7.58 -13.13 -23.89
CA HIS A 200 -8.27 -13.77 -22.76
C HIS A 200 -9.81 -13.78 -22.89
N GLY A 201 -10.36 -13.34 -24.03
CA GLY A 201 -11.81 -13.28 -24.25
C GLY A 201 -12.53 -12.26 -23.36
N ILE A 202 -11.81 -11.29 -22.82
CA ILE A 202 -12.35 -10.25 -21.94
C ILE A 202 -12.77 -9.05 -22.79
N CYS A 203 -14.05 -8.66 -22.69
CA CYS A 203 -14.56 -7.45 -23.30
C CYS A 203 -14.56 -6.32 -22.27
N ALA A 204 -13.64 -5.36 -22.44
CA ALA A 204 -13.48 -4.20 -21.57
C ALA A 204 -13.55 -2.90 -22.37
N ASN A 205 -14.16 -1.88 -21.79
CA ASN A 205 -14.00 -0.51 -22.25
C ASN A 205 -12.70 0.03 -21.65
N ILE A 206 -11.68 0.22 -22.49
CA ILE A 206 -10.36 0.70 -22.06
C ILE A 206 -10.27 2.18 -22.37
N ALA A 207 -9.88 2.97 -21.38
CA ALA A 207 -9.53 4.37 -21.55
C ALA A 207 -8.19 4.67 -20.90
N LEU A 208 -7.49 5.67 -21.44
CA LEU A 208 -6.29 6.24 -20.81
C LEU A 208 -6.65 7.64 -20.32
N ILE A 209 -6.50 7.85 -19.01
CA ILE A 209 -6.56 9.15 -18.38
C ILE A 209 -5.12 9.67 -18.30
N HIS A 210 -4.81 10.63 -19.16
CA HIS A 210 -3.46 11.14 -19.36
C HIS A 210 -3.51 12.57 -19.88
N SER A 211 -2.67 13.43 -19.31
CA SER A 211 -2.41 14.77 -19.85
C SER A 211 -1.29 14.69 -20.88
N PRO A 212 -1.41 15.29 -22.08
CA PRO A 212 -0.47 15.08 -23.20
C PRO A 212 1.03 15.34 -22.92
N GLN A 213 1.35 16.08 -21.86
CA GLN A 213 2.71 16.44 -21.46
C GLN A 213 3.27 15.58 -20.31
N CYS A 214 2.45 14.69 -19.74
CA CYS A 214 2.85 13.85 -18.62
C CYS A 214 3.48 12.54 -19.11
N ILE A 215 4.44 12.01 -18.37
CA ILE A 215 4.95 10.63 -18.56
C ILE A 215 4.14 9.59 -17.78
N TYR A 216 3.19 10.06 -16.99
CA TYR A 216 2.36 9.28 -16.11
C TYR A 216 0.93 9.25 -16.66
N GLY A 217 0.32 8.06 -16.71
CA GLY A 217 -1.08 7.91 -17.05
C GLY A 217 -1.75 6.80 -16.24
N ILE A 218 -3.08 6.86 -16.19
CA ILE A 218 -3.89 5.80 -15.59
C ILE A 218 -4.71 5.16 -16.69
N ILE A 219 -4.48 3.88 -16.96
CA ILE A 219 -5.37 3.10 -17.82
C ILE A 219 -6.49 2.54 -16.96
N THR A 220 -7.72 2.81 -17.38
CA THR A 220 -8.93 2.22 -16.81
C THR A 220 -9.47 1.15 -17.74
N ALA A 221 -9.91 0.04 -17.16
CA ALA A 221 -10.52 -1.08 -17.84
C ALA A 221 -11.88 -1.36 -17.18
N GLU A 222 -12.94 -0.84 -17.77
CA GLU A 222 -14.30 -0.99 -17.27
C GLU A 222 -14.98 -2.21 -17.89
N ILE A 223 -15.54 -3.07 -17.04
CA ILE A 223 -16.20 -4.30 -17.45
C ILE A 223 -17.50 -4.47 -16.67
N ASN A 224 -18.52 -5.00 -17.34
CA ASN A 224 -19.74 -5.40 -16.66
C ASN A 224 -19.47 -6.63 -15.78
N TYR A 225 -19.46 -6.43 -14.46
CA TYR A 225 -19.13 -7.53 -13.54
C TYR A 225 -20.21 -8.61 -13.51
N LYS A 226 -21.46 -8.30 -13.91
CA LYS A 226 -22.56 -9.27 -13.92
C LYS A 226 -22.34 -10.36 -14.97
N SER A 227 -21.51 -10.11 -15.98
CA SER A 227 -21.09 -11.10 -16.97
C SER A 227 -19.82 -11.88 -16.57
N MET A 228 -19.18 -11.55 -15.44
CA MET A 228 -17.95 -12.21 -15.01
C MET A 228 -18.21 -13.42 -14.13
N ASN A 229 -17.70 -14.58 -14.55
CA ASN A 229 -17.55 -15.75 -13.69
C ASN A 229 -16.21 -15.67 -12.93
N LEU A 230 -15.95 -16.63 -12.03
CA LEU A 230 -14.72 -16.67 -11.25
C LEU A 230 -13.45 -16.73 -12.13
N THR A 231 -13.50 -17.51 -13.21
CA THR A 231 -12.37 -17.66 -14.14
C THR A 231 -12.02 -16.34 -14.82
N HIS A 232 -13.01 -15.62 -15.38
CA HIS A 232 -12.80 -14.32 -16.00
C HIS A 232 -12.28 -13.25 -15.01
N GLN A 233 -12.60 -13.37 -13.72
CA GLN A 233 -12.07 -12.46 -12.69
C GLN A 233 -10.57 -12.72 -12.46
N ILE A 234 -10.17 -13.99 -12.42
CA ILE A 234 -8.76 -14.39 -12.29
C ILE A 234 -7.99 -13.98 -13.55
N ASP A 235 -8.54 -14.24 -14.74
CA ASP A 235 -7.91 -13.87 -16.02
C ASP A 235 -7.74 -12.35 -16.14
N LEU A 236 -8.72 -11.57 -15.69
CA LEU A 236 -8.61 -10.12 -15.63
C LEU A 236 -7.43 -9.69 -14.75
N ARG A 237 -7.36 -10.21 -13.52
CA ARG A 237 -6.28 -9.87 -12.58
C ARG A 237 -4.93 -10.19 -13.20
N ASN A 238 -4.78 -11.42 -13.70
CA ASN A 238 -3.53 -11.89 -14.29
C ASN A 238 -3.14 -11.06 -15.53
N THR A 239 -4.12 -10.65 -16.34
CA THR A 239 -3.87 -9.82 -17.52
C THR A 239 -3.35 -8.43 -17.13
N LEU A 240 -3.93 -7.81 -16.10
CA LEU A 240 -3.45 -6.51 -15.60
C LEU A 240 -2.05 -6.64 -14.97
N VAL A 241 -1.80 -7.72 -14.22
CA VAL A 241 -0.47 -8.02 -13.67
C VAL A 241 0.54 -8.28 -14.80
N GLU A 242 0.19 -9.00 -15.86
CA GLU A 242 1.05 -9.17 -17.04
C GLU A 242 1.33 -7.84 -17.73
N PHE A 243 0.30 -7.01 -17.90
CA PHE A 243 0.43 -5.70 -18.52
C PHE A 243 1.36 -4.77 -17.72
N SER A 244 1.34 -4.82 -16.38
CA SER A 244 2.24 -4.04 -15.52
C SER A 244 3.73 -4.27 -15.82
N LYS A 245 4.09 -5.47 -16.30
CA LYS A 245 5.48 -5.81 -16.66
C LYS A 245 5.95 -5.16 -17.95
N HIS A 246 5.02 -4.64 -18.75
CA HIS A 246 5.34 -3.98 -20.00
C HIS A 246 5.60 -2.49 -19.80
N ASP A 247 5.51 -1.99 -18.57
CA ASP A 247 5.64 -0.57 -18.29
C ASP A 247 7.00 0.01 -18.68
N TYR A 248 7.11 1.33 -18.83
CA TYR A 248 8.40 1.94 -19.18
C TYR A 248 9.32 1.88 -17.97
N THR A 249 10.46 1.20 -18.11
CA THR A 249 11.42 0.95 -17.03
C THR A 249 12.68 1.80 -17.12
N GLY A 250 12.78 2.69 -18.11
CA GLY A 250 13.94 3.54 -18.27
C GLY A 250 13.98 4.69 -17.26
N GLU A 251 15.10 5.40 -17.23
CA GLU A 251 15.26 6.55 -16.34
C GLU A 251 14.43 7.75 -16.79
N TYR A 252 13.90 8.48 -15.82
CA TYR A 252 13.23 9.73 -16.08
C TYR A 252 13.51 10.77 -15.00
N PHE A 253 13.60 12.02 -15.46
CA PHE A 253 13.86 13.20 -14.64
C PHE A 253 12.60 14.05 -14.67
N VAL A 254 12.06 14.38 -13.49
CA VAL A 254 10.72 14.94 -13.37
C VAL A 254 10.74 16.17 -12.51
N LYS A 255 10.00 17.17 -12.95
CA LYS A 255 9.49 18.24 -12.11
C LYS A 255 8.03 17.96 -11.81
N TYR A 256 7.70 17.88 -10.53
CA TYR A 256 6.34 17.82 -10.03
C TYR A 256 5.97 19.17 -9.41
N GLN A 257 4.73 19.63 -9.67
CA GLN A 257 4.13 20.76 -8.97
C GLN A 257 2.70 20.42 -8.57
N GLY A 258 2.41 20.46 -7.28
CA GLY A 258 1.09 20.15 -6.73
C GLY A 258 0.92 20.64 -5.29
N GLU A 259 -0.02 20.06 -4.56
CA GLU A 259 -0.37 20.49 -3.19
C GLU A 259 0.81 20.34 -2.21
N LEU A 260 1.63 19.32 -2.42
CA LEU A 260 2.83 19.09 -1.62
C LEU A 260 3.98 20.04 -2.00
N GLY A 261 3.82 20.85 -3.05
CA GLY A 261 4.79 21.85 -3.48
C GLY A 261 5.55 21.44 -4.75
N THR A 262 6.77 21.93 -4.89
CA THR A 262 7.59 21.71 -6.10
C THR A 262 8.71 20.72 -5.82
N PHE A 263 8.66 19.57 -6.49
CA PHE A 263 9.65 18.50 -6.36
C PHE A 263 10.40 18.30 -7.69
N PHE A 264 11.67 17.97 -7.58
CA PHE A 264 12.49 17.47 -8.68
C PHE A 264 12.99 16.09 -8.31
N PHE A 265 12.80 15.08 -9.15
CA PHE A 265 13.24 13.73 -8.82
C PHE A 265 13.68 12.93 -10.05
N THR A 266 14.55 11.97 -9.81
CA THR A 266 14.96 10.92 -10.75
C THR A 266 14.29 9.62 -10.38
N ASN A 267 13.88 8.85 -11.37
CA ASN A 267 13.23 7.58 -11.11
C ASN A 267 13.64 6.56 -12.18
N SER A 268 13.79 5.31 -11.75
CA SER A 268 14.12 4.15 -12.57
C SER A 268 13.17 2.99 -12.26
N SER A 269 13.36 1.83 -12.88
CA SER A 269 12.60 0.61 -12.54
C SER A 269 12.65 0.23 -11.06
N ASN A 270 13.65 0.70 -10.32
CA ASN A 270 13.87 0.40 -8.91
C ASN A 270 13.32 1.49 -7.98
N GLY A 271 12.64 2.51 -8.52
CA GLY A 271 12.04 3.61 -7.78
C GLY A 271 12.79 4.93 -7.95
N ILE A 272 12.48 5.88 -7.07
CA ILE A 272 13.12 7.20 -7.08
C ILE A 272 14.50 7.07 -6.46
N SER A 273 15.56 7.48 -7.16
CA SER A 273 16.94 7.41 -6.63
C SER A 273 17.36 8.71 -5.94
N ARG A 274 16.94 9.86 -6.49
CA ARG A 274 17.19 11.19 -5.94
C ARG A 274 15.92 12.03 -6.01
N ALA A 275 15.61 12.79 -4.96
CA ALA A 275 14.60 13.84 -5.02
C ALA A 275 14.98 15.05 -4.17
N ILE A 276 14.55 16.23 -4.60
CA ILE A 276 14.55 17.45 -3.81
C ILE A 276 13.17 18.08 -3.85
N ARG A 277 12.81 18.73 -2.75
CA ARG A 277 11.68 19.63 -2.63
C ARG A 277 12.23 21.03 -2.47
N GLU A 278 11.86 21.95 -3.35
CA GLU A 278 12.30 23.35 -3.26
C GLU A 278 11.27 24.23 -2.52
N GLU A 279 9.98 23.86 -2.60
CA GLU A 279 8.88 24.59 -1.98
C GLU A 279 7.83 23.62 -1.42
N PRO A 280 7.11 23.99 -0.34
CA PRO A 280 7.32 25.17 0.51
C PRO A 280 8.50 25.01 1.50
N ILE A 281 9.01 23.80 1.66
CA ILE A 281 10.11 23.46 2.58
C ILE A 281 11.22 22.82 1.76
N LYS A 282 12.48 23.19 2.07
CA LYS A 282 13.65 22.53 1.49
C LYS A 282 13.83 21.16 2.14
N GLU A 283 13.69 20.12 1.33
CA GLU A 283 13.89 18.74 1.74
C GLU A 283 14.59 17.97 0.63
N HIS A 284 15.24 16.89 0.98
CA HIS A 284 15.91 16.03 0.02
C HIS A 284 15.65 14.55 0.34
N TYR A 285 15.87 13.71 -0.66
CA TYR A 285 15.79 12.27 -0.57
C TYR A 285 16.88 11.66 -1.45
N TYR A 286 17.59 10.69 -0.89
CA TYR A 286 18.62 9.91 -1.55
C TYR A 286 18.52 8.47 -1.03
N THR A 287 18.65 7.47 -1.90
CA THR A 287 18.46 6.06 -1.52
C THR A 287 19.50 5.11 -2.08
N SER A 288 19.94 4.17 -1.23
CA SER A 288 19.74 2.71 -1.35
C SER A 288 18.73 2.13 -0.32
N ASN A 289 18.54 2.76 0.85
CA ASN A 289 17.52 2.42 1.88
C ASN A 289 16.88 3.61 2.61
N GLY A 290 17.06 4.84 2.13
CA GLY A 290 16.28 6.06 2.45
C GLY A 290 16.25 6.56 3.91
N HIS A 291 16.86 7.72 4.17
CA HIS A 291 16.31 8.64 5.18
C HIS A 291 15.08 9.33 4.60
N SER A 292 13.96 9.26 5.32
CA SER A 292 12.72 9.93 4.95
C SER A 292 12.33 10.92 6.03
N SER A 293 12.03 12.17 5.64
CA SER A 293 10.93 12.84 6.31
C SER A 293 9.66 12.06 5.98
N THR A 294 8.77 11.87 6.96
CA THR A 294 7.52 11.13 6.79
C THR A 294 6.72 11.64 5.57
N GLU A 295 6.84 12.92 5.23
CA GLU A 295 6.18 13.57 4.10
C GLU A 295 6.81 13.25 2.74
N ALA A 296 8.15 13.18 2.63
CA ALA A 296 8.80 12.73 1.39
C ALA A 296 8.46 11.26 1.12
N TYR A 297 8.45 10.42 2.17
CA TYR A 297 7.99 9.04 2.06
C TYR A 297 6.50 8.94 1.71
N ASP A 298 5.65 9.81 2.27
CA ASP A 298 4.22 9.86 1.92
C ASP A 298 3.98 10.44 0.51
N PHE A 299 4.83 11.34 0.00
CA PHE A 299 4.86 11.75 -1.40
C PHE A 299 5.21 10.57 -2.30
N LEU A 300 6.29 9.83 -2.00
CA LEU A 300 6.72 8.65 -2.76
C LEU A 300 5.69 7.51 -2.72
N LYS A 301 5.08 7.28 -1.56
CA LYS A 301 4.05 6.26 -1.34
C LYS A 301 2.70 6.67 -1.93
N SER A 302 2.34 7.95 -1.91
CA SER A 302 1.14 8.44 -2.60
C SER A 302 1.32 8.36 -4.11
N TYR A 303 2.50 8.73 -4.62
CA TYR A 303 2.94 8.63 -6.02
C TYR A 303 2.83 7.20 -6.57
N LEU A 304 3.19 6.18 -5.79
CA LEU A 304 3.10 4.77 -6.21
C LEU A 304 1.75 4.10 -5.90
N CYS A 305 1.12 4.38 -4.77
CA CYS A 305 0.12 3.46 -4.21
C CYS A 305 -1.30 4.02 -4.05
N ASN A 306 -1.52 5.34 -3.95
CA ASN A 306 -2.83 5.80 -3.44
C ASN A 306 -3.87 6.16 -4.50
N GLY A 307 -3.49 6.28 -5.78
CA GLY A 307 -4.42 6.75 -6.81
C GLY A 307 -5.07 8.07 -6.40
N THR A 308 -4.28 8.94 -5.74
CA THR A 308 -4.62 10.33 -5.45
C THR A 308 -5.06 10.98 -6.76
N ASP A 309 -6.02 11.88 -6.71
CA ASP A 309 -6.55 12.53 -7.90
C ASP A 309 -5.53 13.56 -8.42
N TRP A 310 -4.50 13.07 -9.12
CA TRP A 310 -3.40 13.86 -9.68
C TRP A 310 -3.85 14.80 -10.81
N THR A 311 -5.16 14.97 -11.03
CA THR A 311 -5.74 15.78 -12.12
C THR A 311 -5.42 17.27 -12.01
N ASN A 312 -5.06 17.75 -10.82
CA ASN A 312 -4.64 19.14 -10.57
C ASN A 312 -3.13 19.33 -10.47
N GLU A 313 -2.35 18.28 -10.72
CA GLU A 313 -0.92 18.23 -10.44
C GLU A 313 -0.16 18.15 -11.77
N THR A 314 0.93 18.90 -11.89
CA THR A 314 1.69 18.95 -13.15
C THR A 314 2.98 18.17 -13.00
N PHE A 315 3.03 16.99 -13.62
CA PHE A 315 4.28 16.25 -13.84
C PHE A 315 4.85 16.64 -15.21
N LYS A 316 6.02 17.25 -15.19
CA LYS A 316 6.72 17.68 -16.40
C LYS A 316 8.07 16.98 -16.47
N LEU A 317 8.36 16.36 -17.61
CA LEU A 317 9.71 15.93 -17.92
C LEU A 317 10.66 17.12 -17.94
N ILE A 318 11.78 16.95 -17.28
CA ILE A 318 12.92 17.84 -17.38
C ILE A 318 14.09 17.05 -17.96
N SER A 319 15.09 17.78 -18.47
CA SER A 319 16.33 17.13 -18.90
C SER A 319 17.13 16.66 -17.67
N LYS A 320 18.02 15.68 -17.88
CA LYS A 320 19.00 15.25 -16.88
C LYS A 320 19.83 16.44 -16.41
N GLU A 321 20.24 17.29 -17.34
CA GLU A 321 20.99 18.51 -17.09
C GLU A 321 20.20 19.44 -16.17
N THR A 322 18.93 19.70 -16.48
CA THR A 322 18.06 20.55 -15.65
C THR A 322 17.87 19.96 -14.24
N PHE A 323 17.69 18.65 -14.11
CA PHE A 323 17.60 18.03 -12.79
C PHE A 323 18.88 18.26 -11.99
N PHE A 324 20.05 17.97 -12.56
CA PHE A 324 21.32 18.13 -11.85
C PHE A 324 21.70 19.58 -11.60
N GLU A 325 21.24 20.54 -12.42
CA GLU A 325 21.34 21.97 -12.12
C GLU A 325 20.60 22.31 -10.82
N HIS A 326 19.35 21.85 -10.68
CA HIS A 326 18.56 22.04 -9.47
C HIS A 326 19.12 21.28 -8.27
N TRP A 327 19.50 20.03 -8.44
CA TRP A 327 20.14 19.19 -7.40
C TRP A 327 21.38 19.87 -6.82
N ARG A 328 22.30 20.31 -7.68
CA ARG A 328 23.55 20.95 -7.25
C ARG A 328 23.28 22.30 -6.62
N ALA A 329 22.36 23.10 -7.17
CA ALA A 329 21.96 24.37 -6.58
C ALA A 329 21.35 24.18 -5.19
N PHE A 330 20.53 23.15 -5.00
CA PHE A 330 19.96 22.79 -3.70
C PHE A 330 21.05 22.50 -2.68
N PHE A 331 22.00 21.60 -2.98
CA PHE A 331 23.04 21.22 -2.01
C PHE A 331 24.06 22.32 -1.75
N ASN A 332 24.39 23.15 -2.74
CA ASN A 332 25.24 24.33 -2.53
C ASN A 332 24.66 25.30 -1.49
N ASP A 333 23.33 25.40 -1.39
CA ASP A 333 22.64 26.18 -0.36
C ASP A 333 22.42 25.39 0.93
N TRP A 334 22.09 24.09 0.83
CA TRP A 334 21.85 23.19 1.97
C TRP A 334 23.01 23.22 2.97
N TRP A 335 24.24 23.08 2.46
CA TRP A 335 25.45 23.06 3.28
C TRP A 335 25.80 24.40 3.93
N GLN A 336 25.07 25.48 3.63
CA GLN A 336 25.24 26.81 4.26
C GLN A 336 24.24 27.07 5.38
N ARG A 337 23.33 26.13 5.67
CA ARG A 337 22.35 26.26 6.77
C ARG A 337 23.07 26.22 8.12
N THR A 338 22.44 26.81 9.14
CA THR A 338 23.04 26.98 10.48
C THR A 338 22.85 25.77 11.41
N ASP A 339 22.37 24.64 10.90
CA ASP A 339 22.08 23.44 11.71
C ASP A 339 23.24 22.43 11.59
N ASP A 340 24.32 22.68 12.33
CA ASP A 340 25.57 21.93 12.19
C ASP A 340 25.46 20.44 12.53
N GLU A 341 24.49 20.03 13.35
CA GLU A 341 24.26 18.61 13.73
C GLU A 341 23.48 17.87 12.63
N GLU A 342 22.39 18.45 12.13
CA GLU A 342 21.60 17.88 11.01
C GLU A 342 22.50 17.71 9.77
N LEU A 343 23.27 18.75 9.43
CA LEU A 343 24.14 18.74 8.26
C LEU A 343 25.33 17.78 8.39
N GLU A 344 25.81 17.51 9.61
CA GLU A 344 26.86 16.50 9.81
C GLU A 344 26.32 15.09 9.58
N ILE A 345 25.10 14.80 10.07
CA ILE A 345 24.42 13.53 9.82
C ILE A 345 24.14 13.36 8.33
N ASP A 346 23.63 14.39 7.66
CA ASP A 346 23.40 14.37 6.22
C ASP A 346 24.70 14.13 5.45
N ALA A 347 25.77 14.84 5.76
CA ALA A 347 27.05 14.66 5.07
C ALA A 347 27.60 13.23 5.25
N GLN A 348 27.48 12.65 6.44
CA GLN A 348 27.84 11.25 6.69
C GLN A 348 26.98 10.30 5.85
N PHE A 349 25.67 10.51 5.81
CA PHE A 349 24.71 9.70 5.07
C PHE A 349 24.96 9.79 3.56
N PHE A 350 25.05 10.99 3.00
CA PHE A 350 25.31 11.22 1.58
C PHE A 350 26.60 10.56 1.12
N LEU A 351 27.68 10.72 1.89
CA LEU A 351 28.96 10.10 1.55
C LEU A 351 28.83 8.58 1.49
N SER A 352 28.09 7.98 2.43
CA SER A 352 27.95 6.53 2.51
C SER A 352 27.07 5.96 1.40
N GLU A 353 25.90 6.57 1.17
CA GLU A 353 24.95 6.11 0.14
C GLU A 353 25.49 6.36 -1.28
N ALA A 354 26.07 7.54 -1.53
CA ALA A 354 26.64 7.84 -2.84
C ALA A 354 27.90 7.00 -3.12
N ALA A 355 28.67 6.61 -2.09
CA ALA A 355 29.77 5.66 -2.27
C ALA A 355 29.28 4.29 -2.77
N PHE A 356 28.14 3.81 -2.26
CA PHE A 356 27.53 2.56 -2.73
C PHE A 356 27.08 2.69 -4.18
N VAL A 357 26.28 3.72 -4.49
CA VAL A 357 25.78 3.97 -5.84
C VAL A 357 26.92 4.16 -6.85
N TYR A 358 28.02 4.80 -6.45
CA TYR A 358 29.21 4.93 -7.28
C TYR A 358 29.77 3.56 -7.71
N PHE A 359 29.95 2.62 -6.76
CA PHE A 359 30.52 1.31 -7.10
C PHE A 359 29.52 0.38 -7.80
N GLU A 360 28.22 0.53 -7.56
CA GLU A 360 27.18 -0.08 -8.41
C GLU A 360 27.34 0.41 -9.86
N ALA A 361 27.43 1.72 -10.07
CA ALA A 361 27.65 2.31 -11.38
C ALA A 361 28.98 1.89 -12.04
N VAL A 362 30.05 1.65 -11.27
CA VAL A 362 31.30 1.06 -11.79
C VAL A 362 31.08 -0.36 -12.29
N VAL A 363 30.33 -1.19 -11.54
CA VAL A 363 30.03 -2.58 -11.94
C VAL A 363 29.13 -2.62 -13.18
N GLU A 364 28.25 -1.65 -13.34
CA GLU A 364 27.32 -1.54 -14.47
C GLU A 364 27.88 -0.78 -15.68
N ASP A 365 29.10 -0.22 -15.56
CA ASP A 365 29.72 0.67 -16.56
C ASP A 365 28.88 1.94 -16.87
N ASP A 366 28.14 2.43 -15.87
CA ASP A 366 27.41 3.69 -15.94
C ASP A 366 28.33 4.86 -15.58
N GLN A 367 28.97 5.41 -16.60
CA GLN A 367 29.90 6.54 -16.44
C GLN A 367 29.22 7.83 -15.96
N ASP A 368 27.95 8.04 -16.30
CA ASP A 368 27.24 9.24 -15.90
C ASP A 368 26.92 9.20 -14.41
N GLU A 369 26.45 8.07 -13.91
CA GLU A 369 26.12 7.88 -12.50
C GLU A 369 27.38 7.86 -11.62
N GLN A 370 28.51 7.35 -12.12
CA GLN A 370 29.83 7.50 -11.49
C GLN A 370 30.18 8.99 -11.27
N ILE A 371 30.02 9.83 -12.30
CA ILE A 371 30.30 11.28 -12.20
C ILE A 371 29.38 11.96 -11.18
N ASN A 372 28.08 11.64 -11.20
CA ASN A 372 27.11 12.27 -10.30
C ASN A 372 27.32 11.84 -8.85
N SER A 373 27.53 10.55 -8.61
CA SER A 373 27.83 10.03 -7.28
C SER A 373 29.15 10.57 -6.73
N GLN A 374 30.20 10.68 -7.57
CA GLN A 374 31.45 11.34 -7.16
C GLN A 374 31.22 12.79 -6.73
N TRP A 375 30.40 13.55 -7.47
CA TRP A 375 30.07 14.93 -7.10
C TRP A 375 29.36 14.99 -5.74
N ASP A 376 28.38 14.11 -5.50
CA ASP A 376 27.64 14.03 -4.24
C ASP A 376 28.60 13.75 -3.06
N ILE A 377 29.50 12.78 -3.22
CA ILE A 377 30.53 12.40 -2.25
C ILE A 377 31.49 13.55 -1.93
N GLU A 378 32.03 14.21 -2.97
CA GLU A 378 33.01 15.28 -2.81
C GLU A 378 32.42 16.51 -2.11
N ASN A 379 31.15 16.83 -2.36
CA ASN A 379 30.48 17.95 -1.69
C ASN A 379 30.20 17.65 -0.21
N ALA A 380 29.73 16.44 0.11
CA ALA A 380 29.55 16.02 1.49
C ALA A 380 30.88 16.02 2.27
N ALA A 381 31.96 15.53 1.65
CA ALA A 381 33.30 15.58 2.24
C ALA A 381 33.80 17.01 2.45
N GLN A 382 33.55 17.91 1.48
CA GLN A 382 33.94 19.32 1.60
C GLN A 382 33.25 19.99 2.80
N TYR A 383 31.98 19.68 3.07
CA TYR A 383 31.29 20.16 4.28
C TYR A 383 32.01 19.72 5.55
N LEU A 384 32.32 18.43 5.68
CA LEU A 384 33.02 17.86 6.84
C LEU A 384 34.41 18.47 7.06
N ILE A 385 35.17 18.70 5.97
CA ILE A 385 36.49 19.34 6.01
C ILE A 385 36.38 20.79 6.48
N THR A 386 35.46 21.55 5.89
CA THR A 386 35.29 22.99 6.14
C THR A 386 34.89 23.26 7.60
N HIS A 387 34.04 22.39 8.16
CA HIS A 387 33.54 22.52 9.53
C HIS A 387 34.36 21.71 10.55
N HIS A 388 35.53 21.19 10.15
CA HIS A 388 36.46 20.46 11.02
C HIS A 388 35.82 19.30 11.80
N LYS A 389 34.94 18.53 11.13
CA LYS A 389 34.20 17.40 11.71
C LYS A 389 35.09 16.14 11.82
N ILE A 390 36.16 16.23 12.61
CA ILE A 390 37.22 15.22 12.69
C ILE A 390 36.71 13.87 13.22
N ASP A 391 35.81 13.87 14.20
CA ASP A 391 35.30 12.63 14.79
C ASP A 391 34.42 11.86 13.79
N THR A 392 33.60 12.55 13.00
CA THR A 392 32.82 11.99 11.89
C THR A 392 33.72 11.43 10.80
N ILE A 393 34.80 12.16 10.44
CA ILE A 393 35.78 11.69 9.46
C ILE A 393 36.43 10.38 9.93
N LYS A 394 36.81 10.28 11.20
CA LYS A 394 37.33 9.04 11.78
C LYS A 394 36.31 7.91 11.75
N LEU A 395 35.05 8.20 12.08
CA LEU A 395 33.97 7.23 12.00
C LEU A 395 33.82 6.65 10.58
N LEU A 396 33.88 7.49 9.55
CA LEU A 396 33.82 7.06 8.15
C LEU A 396 35.03 6.21 7.73
N LEU A 397 36.22 6.45 8.31
CA LEU A 397 37.43 5.67 8.07
C LEU A 397 37.44 4.32 8.79
N GLU A 398 36.67 4.18 9.86
CA GLU A 398 36.63 3.01 10.74
C GLU A 398 35.32 2.20 10.61
N THR A 399 34.37 2.65 9.78
CA THR A 399 33.08 1.96 9.60
C THR A 399 33.30 0.57 9.02
N ASN A 400 32.87 -0.48 9.72
CA ASN A 400 33.05 -1.86 9.26
C ASN A 400 31.93 -2.31 8.30
N ASP A 401 30.86 -1.53 8.20
CA ASP A 401 29.63 -1.95 7.53
C ASP A 401 29.57 -1.51 6.05
N SER A 402 30.51 -0.67 5.58
CA SER A 402 30.51 -0.14 4.22
C SER A 402 31.92 0.03 3.65
N ARG A 403 32.31 -0.86 2.74
CA ARG A 403 33.68 -0.95 2.19
C ARG A 403 33.97 0.18 1.21
N GLU A 404 32.98 0.49 0.41
CA GLU A 404 32.89 1.64 -0.48
C GLU A 404 33.10 2.97 0.27
N THR A 405 32.50 3.12 1.46
CA THR A 405 32.65 4.31 2.29
C THR A 405 34.08 4.46 2.78
N ILE A 406 34.70 3.37 3.28
CA ILE A 406 36.10 3.40 3.73
C ILE A 406 37.03 3.85 2.58
N TYR A 407 36.83 3.30 1.37
CA TYR A 407 37.62 3.69 0.19
C TYR A 407 37.54 5.20 -0.06
N TRP A 408 36.32 5.74 -0.15
CA TRP A 408 36.10 7.16 -0.43
C TRP A 408 36.60 8.05 0.71
N ALA A 409 36.32 7.69 1.96
CA ALA A 409 36.81 8.43 3.12
C ALA A 409 38.34 8.50 3.12
N ALA A 410 39.03 7.39 2.87
CA ALA A 410 40.49 7.39 2.84
C ALA A 410 41.07 8.16 1.64
N ARG A 411 40.39 8.15 0.49
CA ARG A 411 40.77 8.97 -0.67
C ARG A 411 40.65 10.47 -0.38
N LEU A 412 39.53 10.90 0.17
CA LEU A 412 39.17 12.31 0.36
C LEU A 412 39.92 12.95 1.53
N PHE A 413 40.10 12.19 2.62
CA PHE A 413 40.67 12.73 3.86
C PHE A 413 42.17 12.48 4.03
N LYS A 414 42.86 11.99 2.99
CA LYS A 414 44.31 11.72 3.02
C LYS A 414 45.19 12.88 3.44
N ASN A 415 44.76 14.11 3.18
CA ASN A 415 45.50 15.32 3.56
C ASN A 415 45.10 15.85 4.96
N ILE A 416 44.01 15.35 5.52
CA ILE A 416 43.48 15.76 6.83
C ILE A 416 43.94 14.77 7.92
N LEU A 417 43.79 13.47 7.69
CA LEU A 417 44.20 12.39 8.57
C LEU A 417 45.06 11.34 7.82
N PRO A 418 46.28 11.71 7.37
CA PRO A 418 47.08 10.86 6.47
C PRO A 418 47.41 9.47 7.05
N THR A 419 47.68 9.39 8.35
CA THR A 419 48.07 8.13 8.99
C THR A 419 46.88 7.17 9.07
N GLU A 420 45.74 7.69 9.52
CA GLU A 420 44.49 6.97 9.69
C GLU A 420 43.94 6.53 8.32
N SER A 421 43.89 7.45 7.34
CA SER A 421 43.43 7.12 5.99
C SER A 421 44.29 6.02 5.34
N LYS A 422 45.61 6.09 5.46
CA LYS A 422 46.48 5.02 4.94
C LYS A 422 46.27 3.69 5.67
N ALA A 423 46.10 3.73 6.99
CA ALA A 423 45.83 2.53 7.78
C ALA A 423 44.49 1.87 7.38
N SER A 424 43.44 2.66 7.17
CA SER A 424 42.13 2.19 6.71
C SER A 424 42.19 1.56 5.31
N LEU A 425 42.93 2.13 4.35
CA LEU A 425 43.13 1.50 3.03
C LEU A 425 43.82 0.14 3.14
N ILE A 426 44.89 0.05 3.94
CA ILE A 426 45.60 -1.22 4.15
C ILE A 426 44.69 -2.26 4.81
N HIS A 427 43.86 -1.83 5.77
CA HIS A 427 42.88 -2.70 6.41
C HIS A 427 41.83 -3.18 5.40
N LEU A 428 41.27 -2.28 4.59
CA LEU A 428 40.28 -2.58 3.56
C LEU A 428 40.80 -3.60 2.54
N ILE A 429 42.04 -3.42 2.04
CA ILE A 429 42.68 -4.37 1.12
C ILE A 429 42.76 -5.76 1.76
N LYS A 430 43.26 -5.85 3.00
CA LYS A 430 43.39 -7.14 3.70
C LYS A 430 42.03 -7.81 3.93
N THR A 431 41.01 -7.03 4.27
CA THR A 431 39.66 -7.53 4.47
C THR A 431 39.09 -8.10 3.17
N LEU A 432 39.19 -7.36 2.06
CA LEU A 432 38.74 -7.81 0.74
C LEU A 432 39.52 -9.04 0.24
N GLU A 433 40.85 -9.05 0.37
CA GLU A 433 41.68 -10.21 0.00
C GLU A 433 41.35 -11.47 0.82
N ASN A 434 41.02 -11.31 2.11
CA ASN A 434 40.56 -12.40 2.96
C ASN A 434 39.17 -12.91 2.52
N ILE A 435 38.24 -12.01 2.17
CA ILE A 435 36.92 -12.39 1.61
C ILE A 435 37.11 -13.25 0.36
N PHE A 436 37.95 -12.81 -0.58
CA PHE A 436 38.19 -13.57 -1.82
C PHE A 436 38.91 -14.90 -1.58
N SER A 437 39.90 -14.93 -0.68
CA SER A 437 40.60 -16.17 -0.33
C SER A 437 39.68 -17.23 0.30
N ASN A 438 38.59 -16.81 0.95
CA ASN A 438 37.57 -17.71 1.49
C ASN A 438 36.47 -18.05 0.46
N ALA A 439 36.23 -17.16 -0.51
CA ALA A 439 35.25 -17.35 -1.60
C ALA A 439 35.75 -18.32 -2.68
N ASP A 440 37.07 -18.44 -2.90
CA ASP A 440 37.72 -19.40 -3.82
C ASP A 440 37.48 -20.90 -3.46
N SER A 441 36.58 -21.20 -2.51
CA SER A 441 36.03 -22.53 -2.25
C SER A 441 34.76 -22.87 -3.06
N GLU A 442 34.20 -21.90 -3.79
CA GLU A 442 33.10 -22.10 -4.75
C GLU A 442 33.55 -21.78 -6.19
N ASP A 443 33.38 -22.75 -7.09
CA ASP A 443 33.91 -22.79 -8.45
C ASP A 443 33.11 -21.85 -9.40
N TYR A 444 33.50 -20.57 -9.49
CA TYR A 444 32.93 -19.62 -10.47
C TYR A 444 33.90 -19.43 -11.64
N THR A 445 33.52 -19.97 -12.80
CA THR A 445 34.38 -20.04 -14.01
C THR A 445 34.27 -18.82 -14.92
N ASN A 446 33.51 -17.78 -14.54
CA ASN A 446 33.31 -16.57 -15.35
C ASN A 446 33.06 -15.31 -14.49
N GLU A 447 33.59 -14.16 -14.91
CA GLU A 447 33.51 -12.88 -14.17
C GLU A 447 32.07 -12.31 -14.13
N THR A 448 31.25 -12.65 -15.13
CA THR A 448 29.83 -12.30 -15.22
C THR A 448 28.92 -13.17 -14.36
N ASP A 449 29.40 -14.34 -13.89
CA ASP A 449 28.61 -15.31 -13.12
C ASP A 449 28.74 -15.10 -11.60
N ARG A 450 29.57 -14.13 -11.18
CA ARG A 450 29.74 -13.75 -9.77
C ARG A 450 28.51 -12.98 -9.28
N LYS A 451 28.12 -13.20 -8.02
CA LYS A 451 27.02 -12.44 -7.40
C LYS A 451 27.38 -10.95 -7.45
N PHE A 452 26.39 -10.08 -7.61
CA PHE A 452 26.57 -8.63 -7.74
C PHE A 452 27.51 -8.04 -6.66
N GLY A 453 27.37 -8.47 -5.41
CA GLY A 453 28.24 -8.06 -4.31
C GLY A 453 29.72 -8.42 -4.50
N ASP A 454 30.03 -9.58 -5.09
CA ASP A 454 31.41 -9.98 -5.35
C ASP A 454 32.05 -9.09 -6.42
N ARG A 455 31.31 -8.77 -7.49
CA ARG A 455 31.78 -7.86 -8.56
C ARG A 455 32.08 -6.46 -7.99
N MET A 456 31.22 -5.97 -7.10
CA MET A 456 31.41 -4.70 -6.40
C MET A 456 32.66 -4.73 -5.52
N ASP A 457 32.84 -5.78 -4.72
CA ASP A 457 34.03 -5.96 -3.87
C ASP A 457 35.33 -6.01 -4.70
N TYR A 458 35.31 -6.62 -5.89
CA TYR A 458 36.46 -6.63 -6.80
C TYR A 458 36.78 -5.24 -7.34
N ALA A 459 35.75 -4.47 -7.71
CA ALA A 459 35.91 -3.09 -8.15
C ALA A 459 36.52 -2.23 -7.03
N ILE A 460 36.01 -2.35 -5.80
CA ILE A 460 36.55 -1.64 -4.63
C ILE A 460 38.01 -2.03 -4.40
N LEU A 461 38.35 -3.33 -4.41
CA LEU A 461 39.73 -3.79 -4.21
C LEU A 461 40.68 -3.22 -5.26
N SER A 462 40.29 -3.24 -6.52
CA SER A 462 41.09 -2.71 -7.63
C SER A 462 41.38 -1.21 -7.44
N HIS A 463 40.34 -0.42 -7.17
CA HIS A 463 40.47 1.03 -6.92
C HIS A 463 41.31 1.33 -5.67
N THR A 464 41.15 0.52 -4.62
CA THR A 464 41.88 0.69 -3.35
C THR A 464 43.38 0.42 -3.54
N LYS A 465 43.74 -0.62 -4.31
CA LYS A 465 45.15 -0.92 -4.63
C LYS A 465 45.78 0.20 -5.46
N GLN A 466 45.09 0.68 -6.48
CA GLN A 466 45.55 1.81 -7.29
C GLN A 466 45.78 3.06 -6.42
N LEU A 467 44.84 3.41 -5.55
CA LEU A 467 44.98 4.55 -4.65
C LEU A 467 46.17 4.41 -3.69
N LEU A 468 46.46 3.20 -3.22
CA LEU A 468 47.62 2.94 -2.36
C LEU A 468 48.95 3.06 -3.12
N ASP A 469 48.99 2.68 -4.40
CA ASP A 469 50.16 2.84 -5.26
C ASP A 469 50.45 4.32 -5.59
N GLU A 470 49.40 5.15 -5.62
CA GLU A 470 49.45 6.61 -5.83
C GLU A 470 49.77 7.41 -4.54
N TRP A 471 49.88 6.75 -3.40
CA TRP A 471 50.08 7.36 -2.07
C TRP A 471 51.55 7.63 -1.74
#